data_AF-A0A8U0P0R5-F1
#
_entry.id   AF-A0A8U0P0R5-F1
#
_cell.length_a   1.000
_cell.length_b   1.000
_cell.length_c   1.000
_cell.angle_alpha   90.00
_cell.angle_beta   90.00
_cell.angle_gamma   90.00
#
_symmetry.space_group_name_H-M   'P 1'
#
loop_
_entity.id
_entity.type
_entity.pdbx_description
1 polymer ?
#
loop_
_entity_poly.entity_id
_entity_poly.type
_entity_poly.pdbx_seq_one_letter_code
_entity_poly.pdbx_strand_id
1 'polypeptide(L)'
;MLWCALACQYQGNNQVCVMLYRDGAANHGQIFESFNMMSLWKQCIFICEKNKFGMGAHVERSSASTEYFKKQYSWPHGRTHTQSVSVDGMDILCVREANKFAADHCRARKGPIVMESETYCYHGHSMSDPGVSNHIRDEIQEVRSKSDPITMLKECMLSNNMASVKELEEIDVKIRKVNKNGAQFDPEPPLDELCNHIFANKPPMEVRRTNPWVKLKSVS
;
A
#
# COMPACT_ATOMS: atom_id res chain seq x y z
N MET A 1 -11.86 -1.57 -4.41
CA MET A 1 -11.56 -0.17 -4.07
C MET A 1 -12.44 0.86 -4.79
N LEU A 2 -12.54 0.90 -6.13
CA LEU A 2 -13.38 1.90 -6.83
C LEU A 2 -14.83 1.97 -6.32
N TRP A 3 -15.47 0.82 -6.11
CA TRP A 3 -16.81 0.75 -5.52
C TRP A 3 -16.88 1.26 -4.08
N CYS A 4 -15.79 1.16 -3.31
CA CYS A 4 -15.69 1.75 -1.96
C CYS A 4 -15.61 3.28 -2.04
N ALA A 5 -14.81 3.82 -2.98
CA ALA A 5 -14.73 5.26 -3.25
C ALA A 5 -16.11 5.83 -3.66
N LEU A 6 -16.81 5.14 -4.56
CA LEU A 6 -18.16 5.50 -4.98
C LEU A 6 -19.17 5.34 -3.83
N ALA A 7 -19.05 4.32 -2.98
CA ALA A 7 -19.91 4.14 -1.82
C ALA A 7 -19.76 5.27 -0.79
N CYS A 8 -18.52 5.72 -0.49
CA CYS A 8 -18.31 6.89 0.38
C CYS A 8 -18.99 8.15 -0.16
N GLN A 9 -18.97 8.33 -1.49
CA GLN A 9 -19.68 9.42 -2.16
C GLN A 9 -21.20 9.26 -2.12
N TYR A 10 -21.72 8.06 -2.38
CA TYR A 10 -23.14 7.75 -2.38
C TYR A 10 -23.77 7.86 -0.97
N GLN A 11 -23.02 7.48 0.07
CA GLN A 11 -23.43 7.60 1.48
C GLN A 11 -23.26 9.03 2.03
N GLY A 12 -22.58 9.94 1.33
CA GLY A 12 -22.35 11.31 1.80
C GLY A 12 -21.49 11.43 3.06
N ASN A 13 -20.77 10.37 3.45
CA ASN A 13 -20.17 10.21 4.78
C ASN A 13 -18.81 10.93 4.99
N ASN A 14 -18.42 11.80 4.04
CA ASN A 14 -17.14 12.54 4.00
C ASN A 14 -15.86 11.67 4.12
N GLN A 15 -15.96 10.37 3.89
CA GLN A 15 -14.80 9.47 3.81
C GLN A 15 -14.11 9.58 2.45
N VAL A 16 -12.80 9.30 2.43
CA VAL A 16 -12.00 9.20 1.21
C VAL A 16 -11.41 7.80 1.11
N CYS A 17 -11.37 7.25 -0.10
CA CYS A 17 -10.67 6.00 -0.40
C CYS A 17 -9.26 6.32 -0.89
N VAL A 18 -8.27 5.61 -0.36
CA VAL A 18 -6.87 5.61 -0.81
C VAL A 18 -6.61 4.29 -1.55
N MET A 19 -6.04 4.36 -2.74
CA MET A 19 -5.73 3.19 -3.57
C MET A 19 -4.23 3.09 -3.78
N LEU A 20 -3.61 2.17 -3.04
CA LEU A 20 -2.20 1.84 -3.13
C LEU A 20 -1.95 0.83 -4.26
N TYR A 21 -0.93 1.08 -5.06
CA TYR A 21 -0.34 0.15 -6.03
C TYR A 21 1.16 0.41 -6.14
N ARG A 22 1.91 -0.51 -6.77
CA ARG A 22 3.36 -0.38 -6.95
C ARG A 22 3.75 -0.03 -8.38
N ASP A 23 4.97 0.44 -8.57
CA ASP A 23 5.53 0.81 -9.88
C ASP A 23 5.34 -0.28 -10.95
N GLY A 24 5.62 -1.55 -10.65
CA GLY A 24 5.34 -2.66 -11.56
C GLY A 24 3.84 -2.86 -11.90
N ALA A 25 2.94 -2.60 -10.94
CA ALA A 25 1.49 -2.69 -11.17
C ALA A 25 0.94 -1.49 -11.97
N ALA A 26 1.64 -0.36 -11.97
CA ALA A 26 1.22 0.90 -12.60
C ALA A 26 1.12 0.85 -14.15
N ASN A 27 1.46 -0.28 -14.77
CA ASN A 27 1.28 -0.55 -16.19
C ASN A 27 0.03 -1.41 -16.49
N HIS A 28 -0.75 -1.82 -15.48
CA HIS A 28 -2.00 -2.54 -15.69
C HIS A 28 -3.09 -1.63 -16.27
N GLY A 29 -3.68 -2.01 -17.41
CA GLY A 29 -4.72 -1.23 -18.11
C GLY A 29 -5.91 -0.81 -17.23
N GLN A 30 -6.35 -1.68 -16.33
CA GLN A 30 -7.42 -1.40 -15.35
C GLN A 30 -7.15 -0.18 -14.45
N ILE A 31 -5.89 0.25 -14.24
CA ILE A 31 -5.57 1.47 -13.49
C ILE A 31 -5.92 2.72 -14.33
N PHE A 32 -5.70 2.69 -15.64
CA PHE A 32 -6.06 3.79 -16.53
C PHE A 32 -7.59 3.90 -16.71
N GLU A 33 -8.29 2.77 -16.81
CA GLU A 33 -9.76 2.72 -16.73
C GLU A 33 -10.27 3.31 -15.41
N SER A 34 -9.60 2.96 -14.29
CA SER A 34 -9.88 3.51 -12.97
C SER A 34 -9.72 5.03 -12.92
N PHE A 35 -8.61 5.58 -13.43
CA PHE A 35 -8.37 7.03 -13.48
C PHE A 35 -9.49 7.76 -14.24
N ASN A 36 -9.96 7.21 -15.37
CA ASN A 36 -11.04 7.80 -16.15
C ASN A 36 -12.37 7.86 -15.37
N MET A 37 -12.81 6.73 -14.81
CA MET A 37 -14.05 6.66 -14.01
C MET A 37 -13.98 7.57 -12.76
N MET A 38 -12.86 7.55 -12.05
CA MET A 38 -12.64 8.40 -10.88
C MET A 38 -12.61 9.90 -11.23
N SER A 39 -12.04 10.26 -12.37
CA SER A 39 -12.04 11.65 -12.87
C SER A 39 -13.43 12.16 -13.23
N LEU A 40 -14.31 11.27 -13.70
CA LEU A 40 -15.72 11.56 -13.94
C LEU A 40 -16.49 11.76 -12.62
N TRP A 41 -16.27 10.89 -11.63
CA TRP A 41 -17.06 10.89 -10.37
C TRP A 41 -16.53 11.81 -9.25
N LYS A 42 -15.30 12.34 -9.34
CA LYS A 42 -14.68 13.29 -8.38
C LYS A 42 -14.28 12.70 -7.01
N GLN A 43 -13.78 11.48 -7.05
CA GLN A 43 -13.07 10.71 -6.01
C GLN A 43 -12.06 9.86 -6.82
N CYS A 44 -10.86 9.41 -6.41
CA CYS A 44 -10.26 9.14 -5.11
C CYS A 44 -8.76 9.52 -5.06
N ILE A 45 -8.07 9.16 -3.97
CA ILE A 45 -6.61 9.25 -3.89
C ILE A 45 -5.99 7.98 -4.47
N PHE A 46 -5.07 8.13 -5.40
CA PHE A 46 -4.25 7.06 -5.96
C PHE A 46 -2.81 7.26 -5.49
N ILE A 47 -2.16 6.21 -4.98
CA ILE A 47 -0.77 6.28 -4.51
C ILE A 47 0.04 5.16 -5.16
N CYS A 48 1.04 5.53 -5.94
CA CYS A 48 2.07 4.64 -6.46
C CYS A 48 3.23 4.56 -5.45
N GLU A 49 3.32 3.46 -4.69
CA GLU A 49 4.53 3.12 -3.94
C GLU A 49 5.62 2.70 -4.93
N LYS A 50 6.56 3.61 -5.23
CA LYS A 50 7.67 3.34 -6.15
C LYS A 50 8.88 2.89 -5.34
N ASN A 51 9.17 1.59 -5.36
CA ASN A 51 10.34 1.02 -4.67
C ASN A 51 11.51 0.70 -5.64
N LYS A 52 11.45 1.24 -6.86
CA LYS A 52 12.30 1.00 -8.03
C LYS A 52 12.18 -0.38 -8.71
N PHE A 53 11.45 -1.36 -8.14
CA PHE A 53 11.47 -2.75 -8.64
C PHE A 53 10.11 -3.46 -8.60
N GLY A 54 9.55 -3.70 -9.80
CA GLY A 54 8.45 -4.63 -10.01
C GLY A 54 8.94 -6.07 -9.99
N MET A 55 8.91 -6.72 -8.82
CA MET A 55 9.54 -8.03 -8.57
C MET A 55 11.06 -7.95 -8.85
N GLY A 56 11.52 -8.41 -10.02
CA GLY A 56 12.92 -8.29 -10.46
C GLY A 56 13.17 -7.27 -11.57
N ALA A 57 12.11 -6.60 -12.06
CA ALA A 57 12.22 -5.65 -13.16
C ALA A 57 12.35 -4.21 -12.62
N HIS A 58 13.54 -3.61 -12.78
CA HIS A 58 13.76 -2.19 -12.47
C HIS A 58 12.79 -1.31 -13.29
N VAL A 59 12.40 -0.15 -12.74
CA VAL A 59 11.43 0.78 -13.37
C VAL A 59 11.79 1.16 -14.81
N GLU A 60 13.06 1.44 -15.08
CA GLU A 60 13.59 1.78 -16.43
C GLU A 60 13.48 0.63 -17.45
N ARG A 61 13.29 -0.61 -16.99
CA ARG A 61 13.09 -1.80 -17.84
C ARG A 61 11.62 -2.20 -17.99
N SER A 62 10.73 -1.68 -17.13
CA SER A 62 9.32 -2.06 -17.08
C SER A 62 8.37 -0.95 -17.52
N SER A 63 8.80 0.31 -17.53
CA SER A 63 7.98 1.47 -17.90
C SER A 63 8.70 2.39 -18.88
N ALA A 64 8.04 2.78 -19.97
CA ALA A 64 8.56 3.77 -20.93
C ALA A 64 8.63 5.21 -20.36
N SER A 65 7.96 5.47 -19.23
CA SER A 65 8.12 6.66 -18.41
C SER A 65 8.07 6.26 -16.93
N THR A 66 9.08 6.67 -16.17
CA THR A 66 9.27 6.35 -14.75
C THR A 66 8.79 7.45 -13.80
N GLU A 67 8.08 8.45 -14.34
CA GLU A 67 7.31 9.47 -13.61
C GLU A 67 5.85 8.99 -13.45
N TYR A 68 5.60 8.11 -12.49
CA TYR A 68 4.31 7.47 -12.24
C TYR A 68 3.23 8.48 -11.83
N PHE A 69 3.57 9.54 -11.10
CA PHE A 69 2.66 10.66 -10.81
C PHE A 69 2.15 11.37 -12.06
N LYS A 70 2.85 11.26 -13.21
CA LYS A 70 2.43 11.83 -14.49
C LYS A 70 1.68 10.87 -15.41
N LYS A 71 1.64 9.56 -15.14
CA LYS A 71 1.03 8.57 -16.05
C LYS A 71 -0.46 8.82 -16.35
N GLN A 72 -1.17 9.55 -15.50
CA GLN A 72 -2.56 9.97 -15.78
C GLN A 72 -2.66 11.08 -16.86
N TYR A 73 -1.62 11.92 -17.03
CA TYR A 73 -1.54 12.93 -18.11
C TYR A 73 -1.21 12.33 -19.48
N SER A 74 -0.89 11.04 -19.58
CA SER A 74 -0.58 10.37 -20.86
C SER A 74 -1.78 10.28 -21.82
N TRP A 75 -2.95 10.81 -21.45
CA TRP A 75 -4.12 10.95 -22.33
C TRP A 75 -4.20 12.38 -22.94
N PRO A 76 -3.78 12.59 -24.20
CA PRO A 76 -3.60 13.93 -24.79
C PRO A 76 -4.87 14.76 -25.02
N HIS A 77 -6.05 14.21 -24.69
CA HIS A 77 -7.36 14.86 -24.87
C HIS A 77 -8.18 15.00 -23.57
N GLY A 78 -7.59 14.68 -22.41
CA GLY A 78 -8.28 14.72 -21.12
C GLY A 78 -8.32 16.13 -20.52
N ARG A 79 -9.52 16.70 -20.31
CA ARG A 79 -9.71 17.86 -19.40
C ARG A 79 -9.62 17.47 -17.92
N THR A 80 -8.83 16.45 -17.61
CA THR A 80 -8.65 15.89 -16.27
C THR A 80 -7.73 16.80 -15.48
N HIS A 81 -8.34 17.71 -14.71
CA HIS A 81 -7.67 18.56 -13.71
C HIS A 81 -7.22 17.74 -12.48
N THR A 82 -6.85 16.48 -12.71
CA THR A 82 -6.31 15.56 -11.72
C THR A 82 -4.97 16.12 -11.28
N GLN A 83 -4.89 16.57 -10.03
CA GLN A 83 -3.62 17.01 -9.47
C GLN A 83 -2.71 15.79 -9.30
N SER A 84 -1.40 16.01 -9.36
CA SER A 84 -0.45 15.00 -8.96
C SER A 84 0.78 15.56 -8.28
N VAL A 85 1.39 14.73 -7.43
CA VAL A 85 2.47 15.09 -6.51
C VAL A 85 3.45 13.92 -6.43
N SER A 86 4.76 14.16 -6.54
CA SER A 86 5.77 13.21 -6.04
C SER A 86 6.14 13.58 -4.61
N VAL A 87 6.34 12.57 -3.77
CA VAL A 87 6.54 12.66 -2.33
C VAL A 87 7.72 11.78 -1.95
N ASP A 88 8.62 12.30 -1.12
CA ASP A 88 9.60 11.47 -0.43
C ASP A 88 8.87 10.50 0.50
N GLY A 89 8.85 9.23 0.12
CA GLY A 89 8.24 8.13 0.86
C GLY A 89 9.12 7.57 1.98
N MET A 90 10.32 8.13 2.18
CA MET A 90 11.19 7.84 3.32
C MET A 90 11.02 8.87 4.45
N ASP A 91 10.47 10.06 4.17
CA ASP A 91 10.09 11.04 5.20
C ASP A 91 8.60 10.92 5.58
N ILE A 92 8.35 10.42 6.80
CA ILE A 92 7.01 10.30 7.39
C ILE A 92 6.25 11.63 7.49
N LEU A 93 6.93 12.77 7.61
CA LEU A 93 6.31 14.10 7.65
C LEU A 93 5.86 14.53 6.26
N CYS A 94 6.70 14.31 5.24
CA CYS A 94 6.33 14.51 3.83
C CYS A 94 5.11 13.65 3.46
N VAL A 95 5.14 12.35 3.75
CA VAL A 95 4.00 11.43 3.52
C VAL A 95 2.74 11.89 4.27
N ARG A 96 2.87 12.35 5.52
CA ARG A 96 1.73 12.83 6.31
C ARG A 96 1.08 14.08 5.72
N GLU A 97 1.86 15.10 5.36
CA GLU A 97 1.30 16.34 4.81
C GLU A 97 0.74 16.15 3.40
N ALA A 98 1.40 15.35 2.56
CA ALA A 98 0.88 15.00 1.23
C ALA A 98 -0.47 14.24 1.32
N ASN A 99 -0.60 13.31 2.27
CA ASN A 99 -1.87 12.59 2.49
C ASN A 99 -2.98 13.48 3.05
N LYS A 100 -2.68 14.44 3.94
CA LYS A 100 -3.67 15.45 4.37
C LYS A 100 -4.15 16.28 3.18
N PHE A 101 -3.23 16.84 2.39
CA PHE A 101 -3.54 17.61 1.20
C PHE A 101 -4.42 16.82 0.21
N ALA A 102 -4.06 15.56 -0.07
CA ALA A 102 -4.81 14.68 -0.94
C ALA A 102 -6.22 14.36 -0.40
N ALA A 103 -6.34 14.11 0.92
CA ALA A 103 -7.63 13.88 1.56
C ALA A 103 -8.54 15.10 1.48
N ASP A 104 -8.02 16.30 1.75
CA ASP A 104 -8.82 17.53 1.71
C ASP A 104 -9.15 17.95 0.28
N HIS A 105 -8.29 17.67 -0.70
CA HIS A 105 -8.60 17.79 -2.13
C HIS A 105 -9.83 16.94 -2.52
N CYS A 106 -9.82 15.65 -2.16
CA CYS A 106 -10.93 14.75 -2.50
C CYS A 106 -12.22 15.05 -1.71
N ARG A 107 -12.13 15.39 -0.41
CA ARG A 107 -13.28 15.84 0.39
C ARG A 107 -13.94 17.08 -0.21
N ALA A 108 -13.13 18.02 -0.70
CA ALA A 108 -13.60 19.21 -1.42
C ALA A 108 -14.11 18.94 -2.85
N ARG A 109 -14.25 17.67 -3.27
CA ARG A 109 -14.77 17.23 -4.58
C ARG A 109 -14.04 17.81 -5.79
N LYS A 110 -12.77 18.20 -5.63
CA LYS A 110 -11.97 18.79 -6.71
C LYS A 110 -11.57 17.77 -7.79
N GLY A 111 -11.52 16.49 -7.44
CA GLY A 111 -11.20 15.40 -8.35
C GLY A 111 -10.55 14.21 -7.63
N PRO A 112 -10.11 13.21 -8.40
CA PRO A 112 -9.03 12.34 -7.95
C PRO A 112 -7.70 13.08 -7.91
N ILE A 113 -6.75 12.53 -7.16
CA ILE A 113 -5.36 12.99 -7.08
C ILE A 113 -4.43 11.78 -7.19
N VAL A 114 -3.34 11.90 -7.93
CA VAL A 114 -2.33 10.83 -8.08
C VAL A 114 -1.05 11.23 -7.37
N MET A 115 -0.61 10.38 -6.44
CA MET A 115 0.61 10.56 -5.67
C MET A 115 1.63 9.50 -6.08
N GLU A 116 2.88 9.88 -6.23
CA GLU A 116 4.02 8.96 -6.24
C GLU A 116 4.72 9.09 -4.90
N SER A 117 4.93 7.95 -4.23
CA SER A 117 5.66 7.87 -2.97
C SER A 117 6.96 7.14 -3.25
N GLU A 118 8.04 7.89 -3.39
CA GLU A 118 9.37 7.37 -3.70
C GLU A 118 9.96 6.72 -2.44
N THR A 119 10.08 5.40 -2.43
CA THR A 119 10.44 4.62 -1.23
C THR A 119 11.40 3.49 -1.59
N TYR A 120 11.74 2.62 -0.64
CA TYR A 120 12.65 1.51 -0.88
C TYR A 120 12.31 0.26 -0.06
N CYS A 121 12.49 -0.92 -0.65
CA CYS A 121 12.30 -2.19 0.04
C CYS A 121 13.66 -2.82 0.35
N TYR A 122 13.95 -3.06 1.64
CA TYR A 122 15.25 -3.60 2.08
C TYR A 122 15.43 -5.12 1.89
N HIS A 123 14.34 -5.83 1.61
CA HIS A 123 14.33 -7.26 1.26
C HIS A 123 13.92 -7.40 -0.20
N GLY A 124 14.21 -8.55 -0.82
CA GLY A 124 13.70 -8.88 -2.15
C GLY A 124 12.17 -9.00 -2.18
N HIS A 125 11.61 -9.35 -3.34
CA HIS A 125 10.17 -9.28 -3.58
C HIS A 125 9.34 -10.15 -2.61
N SER A 126 9.89 -11.26 -2.12
CA SER A 126 9.25 -12.22 -1.22
C SER A 126 10.31 -13.08 -0.52
N MET A 127 9.92 -13.94 0.41
CA MET A 127 10.86 -14.86 1.09
C MET A 127 11.60 -15.82 0.14
N SER A 128 11.05 -16.10 -1.05
CA SER A 128 11.72 -16.92 -2.08
C SER A 128 12.62 -16.11 -3.03
N ASP A 129 12.64 -14.79 -2.92
CA ASP A 129 13.53 -13.90 -3.68
C ASP A 129 14.55 -13.24 -2.73
N PRO A 130 15.82 -13.70 -2.72
CA PRO A 130 16.86 -13.08 -1.90
C PRO A 130 17.20 -11.64 -2.30
N GLY A 131 16.70 -11.11 -3.42
CA GLY A 131 16.93 -9.76 -3.93
C GLY A 131 18.33 -9.52 -4.52
N VAL A 132 19.33 -10.32 -4.16
CA VAL A 132 20.76 -10.13 -4.50
C VAL A 132 21.11 -10.20 -5.99
N SER A 133 20.20 -10.68 -6.84
CA SER A 133 20.37 -10.73 -8.30
C SER A 133 19.93 -9.45 -9.01
N ASN A 134 19.04 -8.66 -8.40
CA ASN A 134 18.44 -7.47 -9.00
C ASN A 134 18.78 -6.19 -8.22
N HIS A 135 19.09 -6.30 -6.92
CA HIS A 135 19.50 -5.19 -6.06
C HIS A 135 21.00 -5.25 -5.77
N ILE A 136 21.69 -4.12 -5.92
CA ILE A 136 23.08 -3.97 -5.50
C ILE A 136 23.09 -3.85 -3.97
N ARG A 137 23.88 -4.70 -3.28
CA ARG A 137 23.96 -4.69 -1.80
C ARG A 137 24.35 -3.32 -1.24
N ASP A 138 25.27 -2.66 -1.94
CA ASP A 138 25.76 -1.33 -1.59
C ASP A 138 24.65 -0.26 -1.70
N GLU A 139 23.74 -0.38 -2.67
CA GLU A 139 22.57 0.51 -2.79
C GLU A 139 21.61 0.33 -1.61
N ILE A 140 21.30 -0.91 -1.22
CA ILE A 140 20.46 -1.20 -0.04
C ILE A 140 21.08 -0.60 1.22
N GLN A 141 22.40 -0.75 1.40
CA GLN A 141 23.13 -0.22 2.54
C GLN A 141 23.23 1.30 2.52
N GLU A 142 23.42 1.92 1.36
CA GLU A 142 23.39 3.37 1.18
C GLU A 142 22.03 3.96 1.55
N VAL A 143 20.93 3.42 0.99
CA VAL A 143 19.57 3.91 1.29
C VAL A 143 19.24 3.71 2.77
N ARG A 144 19.61 2.58 3.38
CA ARG A 144 19.39 2.35 4.82
C ARG A 144 20.24 3.27 5.70
N SER A 145 21.46 3.60 5.31
CA SER A 145 22.34 4.45 6.13
C SER A 145 22.03 5.95 6.00
N LYS A 146 21.51 6.40 4.85
CA LYS A 146 21.24 7.83 4.58
C LYS A 146 19.78 8.23 4.77
N SER A 147 18.85 7.29 4.62
CA SER A 147 17.42 7.58 4.43
C SER A 147 16.49 6.55 5.08
N ASP A 148 16.92 5.85 6.13
CA ASP A 148 16.00 4.99 6.89
C ASP A 148 14.94 5.84 7.62
N PRO A 149 13.63 5.55 7.45
CA PRO A 149 12.56 6.43 7.90
C PRO A 149 12.46 6.53 9.43
N ILE A 150 12.88 5.46 10.14
CA ILE A 150 12.90 5.43 11.60
C ILE A 150 14.07 6.27 12.12
N THR A 151 15.22 6.17 11.47
CA THR A 151 16.44 6.92 11.80
C THR A 151 16.25 8.41 11.53
N MET A 152 15.71 8.78 10.37
CA MET A 152 15.38 10.18 10.04
C MET A 152 14.40 10.79 11.05
N LEU A 153 13.33 10.08 11.42
CA LEU A 153 12.38 10.55 12.43
C LEU A 153 13.05 10.69 13.81
N LYS A 154 13.87 9.71 14.22
CA LYS A 154 14.62 9.74 15.47
C LYS A 154 15.53 10.96 15.55
N GLU A 155 16.32 11.23 14.52
CA GLU A 155 17.21 12.40 14.46
C GLU A 155 16.43 13.72 14.47
N CYS A 156 15.31 13.79 13.76
CA CYS A 156 14.40 14.94 13.79
C CYS A 156 13.84 15.20 15.20
N MET A 157 13.36 14.16 15.89
CA MET A 157 12.83 14.30 17.26
C MET A 157 13.89 14.69 18.29
N LEU A 158 15.10 14.12 18.19
CA LEU A 158 16.21 14.42 19.10
C LEU A 158 16.73 15.86 18.90
N SER A 159 16.93 16.28 17.64
CA SER A 159 17.42 17.63 17.32
C SER A 159 16.43 18.74 17.69
N ASN A 160 15.12 18.44 17.71
CA ASN A 160 14.07 19.37 18.13
C ASN A 160 13.66 19.20 19.61
N ASN A 161 14.41 18.43 20.40
CA ASN A 161 14.15 18.18 21.83
C ASN A 161 12.71 17.67 22.12
N MET A 162 12.14 16.89 21.20
CA MET A 162 10.79 16.32 21.30
C MET A 162 10.74 14.99 22.05
N ALA A 163 11.88 14.32 22.18
CA ALA A 163 12.08 13.10 22.98
C ALA A 163 13.57 12.98 23.35
N SER A 164 13.86 12.20 24.38
CA SER A 164 15.22 11.78 24.74
C SER A 164 15.60 10.44 24.10
N VAL A 165 16.91 10.16 23.99
CA VAL A 165 17.41 8.87 23.49
C VAL A 165 16.86 7.70 24.31
N LYS A 166 16.79 7.86 25.64
CA LYS A 166 16.30 6.84 26.56
C LYS A 166 14.82 6.50 26.34
N GLU A 167 13.96 7.50 26.09
CA GLU A 167 12.54 7.24 25.81
C GLU A 167 12.35 6.43 24.52
N LEU A 168 13.15 6.70 23.49
CA LEU A 168 13.12 5.94 22.24
C LEU A 168 13.63 4.51 22.43
N GLU A 169 14.69 4.31 23.21
CA GLU A 169 15.18 2.95 23.59
C GLU A 169 14.15 2.18 24.42
N GLU A 170 13.43 2.84 25.32
CA GLU A 170 12.33 2.23 26.06
C GLU A 170 11.16 1.82 25.15
N ILE A 171 10.88 2.58 24.08
CA ILE A 171 9.90 2.20 23.06
C ILE A 171 10.37 0.96 22.29
N ASP A 172 11.64 0.91 21.86
CA ASP A 172 12.22 -0.27 21.19
C ASP A 172 12.10 -1.54 22.04
N VAL A 173 12.41 -1.45 23.34
CA VAL A 173 12.27 -2.57 24.28
C VAL A 173 10.81 -3.01 24.44
N LYS A 174 9.86 -2.06 24.51
CA LYS A 174 8.42 -2.33 24.58
C LYS A 174 7.94 -3.05 23.30
N ILE A 175 8.31 -2.56 22.12
CA ILE A 175 7.93 -3.16 20.82
C ILE A 175 8.53 -4.56 20.67
N ARG A 176 9.81 -4.76 20.99
CA ARG A 176 10.45 -6.10 20.96
C ARG A 176 9.74 -7.10 21.87
N LYS A 177 9.27 -6.66 23.05
CA LYS A 177 8.49 -7.49 23.96
C LYS A 177 7.11 -7.85 23.38
N VAL A 178 6.41 -6.90 22.76
CA VAL A 178 5.14 -7.15 22.06
C VAL A 178 5.34 -8.17 20.94
N ASN A 179 6.33 -7.98 20.06
CA ASN A 179 6.60 -8.89 18.94
C ASN A 179 6.96 -10.31 19.42
N LYS A 180 7.76 -10.44 20.49
CA LYS A 180 8.09 -11.75 21.08
C LYS A 180 6.87 -12.46 21.68
N ASN A 181 5.91 -11.70 22.22
CA ASN A 181 4.67 -12.26 22.76
C ASN A 181 3.66 -12.61 21.64
N GLY A 182 3.58 -11.81 20.58
CA GLY A 182 2.71 -12.06 19.43
C GLY A 182 3.17 -13.24 18.55
N ALA A 183 4.44 -13.63 18.64
CA ALA A 183 5.00 -14.83 18.00
C ALA A 183 4.75 -16.13 18.79
N GLN A 184 3.87 -16.13 19.78
CA GLN A 184 3.45 -17.36 20.48
C GLN A 184 2.59 -18.25 19.57
N PHE A 185 2.62 -19.55 19.84
CA PHE A 185 2.07 -20.57 18.95
C PHE A 185 0.55 -20.66 19.06
N ASP A 186 -0.16 -20.16 18.05
CA ASP A 186 -1.59 -20.39 17.84
C ASP A 186 -1.77 -21.74 17.10
N PRO A 187 -2.70 -22.63 17.52
CA PRO A 187 -2.93 -23.90 16.81
C PRO A 187 -3.44 -23.68 15.38
N GLU A 188 -3.16 -24.63 14.49
CA GLU A 188 -3.74 -24.60 13.13
C GLU A 188 -5.28 -24.68 13.18
N PRO A 189 -6.01 -23.98 12.28
CA PRO A 189 -7.46 -24.09 12.17
C PRO A 189 -7.90 -25.54 11.96
N PRO A 190 -8.97 -26.00 12.64
CA PRO A 190 -9.38 -27.39 12.60
C PRO A 190 -9.97 -27.77 11.24
N LEU A 191 -9.81 -29.04 10.85
CA LEU A 191 -10.05 -29.51 9.49
C LEU A 191 -11.52 -29.45 9.05
N ASP A 192 -12.46 -29.42 10.00
CA ASP A 192 -13.89 -29.28 9.78
C ASP A 192 -14.32 -27.84 9.43
N GLU A 193 -13.53 -26.83 9.83
CA GLU A 193 -13.75 -25.43 9.45
C GLU A 193 -13.24 -25.08 8.04
N LEU A 194 -12.53 -26.00 7.37
CA LEU A 194 -11.92 -25.80 6.04
C LEU A 194 -12.90 -25.33 4.95
N CYS A 195 -14.20 -25.58 5.13
CA CYS A 195 -15.25 -25.15 4.19
C CYS A 195 -16.11 -23.99 4.69
N ASN A 196 -15.80 -23.37 5.82
CA ASN A 196 -16.57 -22.22 6.33
C ASN A 196 -16.37 -20.96 5.46
N HIS A 197 -17.32 -20.02 5.60
CA HIS A 197 -17.30 -18.70 4.98
C HIS A 197 -17.29 -18.67 3.43
N ILE A 198 -17.68 -19.77 2.76
CA ILE A 198 -17.85 -19.80 1.29
C ILE A 198 -18.97 -18.84 0.84
N PHE A 199 -20.04 -18.74 1.62
CA PHE A 199 -21.13 -17.79 1.39
C PHE A 199 -21.52 -17.11 2.71
N ALA A 200 -21.74 -15.79 2.68
CA ALA A 200 -22.33 -15.05 3.80
C ALA A 200 -23.86 -15.17 3.83
N ASN A 201 -24.44 -15.20 5.03
CA ASN A 201 -25.89 -15.22 5.28
C ASN A 201 -26.65 -16.34 4.53
N LYS A 202 -26.08 -17.56 4.50
CA LYS A 202 -26.71 -18.75 3.94
C LYS A 202 -26.90 -19.85 5.00
N PRO A 203 -27.94 -20.69 4.86
CA PRO A 203 -28.05 -21.88 5.70
C PRO A 203 -26.85 -22.81 5.44
N PRO A 204 -26.43 -23.62 6.43
CA PRO A 204 -25.30 -24.52 6.27
C PRO A 204 -25.47 -25.49 5.10
N MET A 205 -24.39 -25.78 4.40
CA MET A 205 -24.39 -26.71 3.25
C MET A 205 -23.26 -27.73 3.32
N GLU A 206 -23.37 -28.81 2.54
CA GLU A 206 -22.31 -29.80 2.38
C GLU A 206 -21.41 -29.44 1.18
N VAL A 207 -20.10 -29.50 1.39
CA VAL A 207 -19.08 -29.26 0.36
C VAL A 207 -18.32 -30.57 0.11
N ARG A 208 -18.27 -30.99 -1.15
CA ARG A 208 -17.54 -32.16 -1.62
C ARG A 208 -16.02 -31.90 -1.55
N ARG A 209 -15.24 -32.82 -0.96
CA ARG A 209 -13.78 -32.78 -0.97
C ARG A 209 -13.19 -33.49 -2.21
N THR A 210 -12.00 -34.07 -2.07
CA THR A 210 -11.24 -34.77 -3.12
C THR A 210 -11.97 -35.95 -3.77
N ASN A 211 -12.98 -36.53 -3.11
CA ASN A 211 -13.82 -37.61 -3.62
C ASN A 211 -15.29 -37.36 -3.22
N PRO A 212 -16.28 -38.03 -3.86
CA PRO A 212 -17.71 -37.74 -3.61
C PRO A 212 -18.23 -38.25 -2.26
N TRP A 213 -17.50 -39.13 -1.57
CA TRP A 213 -17.90 -39.71 -0.29
C TRP A 213 -17.48 -38.86 0.92
N VAL A 214 -16.44 -38.05 0.78
CA VAL A 214 -15.98 -37.15 1.84
C VAL A 214 -16.59 -35.76 1.63
N LYS A 215 -17.41 -35.35 2.59
CA LYS A 215 -18.06 -34.04 2.64
C LYS A 215 -17.66 -33.30 3.92
N LEU A 216 -17.60 -31.98 3.85
CA LEU A 216 -17.51 -31.10 5.02
C LEU A 216 -18.73 -30.19 5.08
N LYS A 217 -19.04 -29.70 6.29
CA LYS A 217 -20.04 -28.67 6.48
C LYS A 217 -19.40 -27.32 6.17
N SER A 218 -20.17 -26.45 5.51
CA SER A 218 -19.88 -25.02 5.38
C SER A 218 -20.90 -24.26 6.22
N VAL A 219 -20.45 -23.40 7.12
CA VAL A 219 -21.28 -22.36 7.74
C VAL A 219 -20.83 -20.96 7.29
N SER A 220 -21.78 -20.02 7.24
CA SER A 220 -21.53 -18.59 6.94
C SER A 220 -20.69 -17.91 8.00
#